data_AF-U3UAG0-F1
#
_entry.id   AF-U3UAG0-F1
#
_cell.length_a   1.000
_cell.length_b   1.000
_cell.length_c   1.000
_cell.angle_alpha   90.00
_cell.angle_beta   90.00
_cell.angle_gamma   90.00
#
_symmetry.space_group_name_H-M   'P 1'
#
loop_
_entity.id
_entity.type
_entity.pdbx_description
1 polymer ?
#
loop_
_entity_poly.entity_id
_entity_poly.type
_entity_poly.pdbx_seq_one_letter_code
_entity_poly.pdbx_strand_id
1 'polypeptide(L)'
;MQYLNQQRIVAPAYAILQNMIGRVVTGERQRITALLGDALTEDIASQIDALLQADESMYRITLLKRELKDFSWRELREEVARRQSFAPLHAFARDFLDTTGISAESGR
;
A
#
# COMPACT_ATOMS: atom_id res chain seq x y z
N MET A 1 24.90 -10.30 -10.76
CA MET A 1 26.34 -10.59 -10.94
C MET A 1 26.91 -10.12 -12.27
N GLN A 2 26.17 -10.19 -13.39
CA GLN A 2 26.67 -9.77 -14.70
C GLN A 2 26.98 -8.27 -14.78
N TYR A 3 26.14 -7.42 -14.18
CA TYR A 3 26.36 -5.96 -14.12
C TYR A 3 27.65 -5.56 -13.36
N LEU A 4 27.92 -6.18 -12.21
CA LEU A 4 29.11 -5.89 -11.40
C LEU A 4 30.41 -6.31 -12.13
N ASN A 5 30.39 -7.46 -12.81
CA ASN A 5 31.51 -7.90 -13.65
C ASN A 5 31.72 -6.97 -14.86
N GLN A 6 30.65 -6.48 -15.49
CA GLN A 6 30.73 -5.51 -16.58
C GLN A 6 31.33 -4.17 -16.14
N GLN A 7 31.08 -3.76 -14.90
CA GLN A 7 31.63 -2.53 -14.30
C GLN A 7 33.01 -2.74 -13.62
N ARG A 8 33.60 -3.94 -13.71
CA ARG A 8 34.84 -4.33 -13.00
C ARG A 8 34.79 -4.10 -11.48
N ILE A 9 33.61 -4.20 -10.88
CA ILE A 9 33.41 -4.03 -9.44
C ILE A 9 33.58 -5.39 -8.79
N VAL A 10 34.53 -5.50 -7.86
CA VAL A 10 34.66 -6.70 -7.01
C VAL A 10 33.39 -6.80 -6.17
N ALA A 11 32.66 -7.91 -6.32
CA ALA A 11 31.43 -8.12 -5.58
C ALA A 11 31.72 -8.14 -4.07
N PRO A 12 31.04 -7.31 -3.26
CA PRO A 12 31.17 -7.37 -1.82
C PRO A 12 30.76 -8.75 -1.32
N ALA A 13 31.28 -9.16 -0.15
CA ALA A 13 30.80 -10.36 0.51
C ALA A 13 29.28 -10.30 0.68
N TYR A 14 28.62 -11.45 0.56
CA TYR A 14 27.16 -11.55 0.66
C TYR A 14 26.60 -10.89 1.94
N ALA A 15 27.30 -11.05 3.06
CA ALA A 15 26.95 -10.39 4.32
C ALA A 15 26.95 -8.85 4.25
N ILE A 16 27.84 -8.25 3.46
CA ILE A 16 27.89 -6.79 3.26
C ILE A 16 26.67 -6.34 2.47
N LEU A 17 26.33 -7.05 1.38
CA LEU A 17 25.15 -6.76 0.57
C LEU A 17 23.86 -6.92 1.40
N GLN A 18 23.72 -8.00 2.15
CA GLN A 18 22.54 -8.26 2.98
C GLN A 18 22.35 -7.18 4.06
N ASN A 19 23.42 -6.76 4.73
CA ASN A 19 23.35 -5.68 5.72
C ASN A 19 22.98 -4.34 5.09
N MET A 20 23.54 -4.03 3.92
CA MET A 20 23.22 -2.80 3.19
C MET A 20 21.75 -2.78 2.75
N ILE A 21 21.24 -3.87 2.19
CA ILE A 21 19.83 -3.99 1.82
C ILE A 21 18.94 -3.86 3.06
N GLY A 22 19.28 -4.54 4.16
CA GLY A 22 18.52 -4.46 5.40
C GLY A 22 18.43 -3.04 5.97
N ARG A 23 19.53 -2.27 5.90
CA ARG A 23 19.55 -0.86 6.30
C ARG A 23 18.68 0.00 5.40
N VAL A 24 18.79 -0.16 4.07
CA VAL A 24 17.98 0.60 3.12
C VAL A 24 16.50 0.31 3.29
N VAL A 25 16.10 -0.96 3.42
CA VAL A 25 14.69 -1.35 3.64
C VAL A 25 14.15 -0.77 4.95
N THR A 26 14.96 -0.77 6.01
CA THR A 26 14.56 -0.17 7.30
C THR A 26 14.41 1.35 7.18
N GLY A 27 15.35 2.01 6.50
CA GLY A 27 15.29 3.44 6.24
C GLY A 27 14.08 3.83 5.38
N GLU A 28 13.78 3.07 4.33
CA GLU A 28 12.60 3.29 3.49
C GLU A 28 11.30 3.11 4.25
N ARG A 29 11.22 2.10 5.13
CA ARG A 29 10.06 1.95 6.03
C ARG A 29 9.87 3.20 6.88
N GLN A 30 10.93 3.70 7.51
CA GLN A 30 10.87 4.92 8.33
C GLN A 30 10.48 6.15 7.52
N ARG A 31 11.06 6.32 6.32
CA ARG A 31 10.73 7.41 5.39
C ARG A 31 9.25 7.40 5.01
N ILE A 32 8.72 6.24 4.63
CA ILE A 32 7.31 6.09 4.25
C ILE A 32 6.40 6.33 5.47
N THR A 33 6.76 5.84 6.65
CA THR A 33 5.98 6.12 7.87
C THR A 33 5.93 7.62 8.19
N ALA A 34 7.04 8.34 8.04
CA ALA A 34 7.08 9.78 8.25
C ALA A 34 6.21 10.52 7.22
N LEU A 35 6.35 10.19 5.92
CA LEU A 35 5.52 10.76 4.87
C LEU A 35 4.03 10.48 5.09
N LEU A 36 3.69 9.28 5.55
CA LEU A 36 2.31 8.94 5.88
C LEU A 36 1.81 9.79 7.04
N GLY A 37 2.60 9.95 8.10
CA GLY A 37 2.25 10.81 9.24
C GLY A 37 2.01 12.26 8.86
N ASP A 38 2.81 12.81 7.93
CA ASP A 38 2.66 14.19 7.46
C ASP A 38 1.47 14.38 6.50
N ALA A 39 1.11 13.35 5.74
CA ALA A 39 0.03 13.40 4.77
C ALA A 39 -1.36 13.05 5.36
N LEU A 40 -1.40 12.31 6.47
CA LEU A 40 -2.64 11.83 7.07
C LEU A 40 -3.46 12.98 7.64
N THR A 41 -4.68 13.16 7.16
CA THR A 41 -5.68 13.98 7.86
C THR A 41 -6.42 13.12 8.89
N GLU A 42 -6.95 13.75 9.95
CA GLU A 42 -7.67 13.04 11.03
C GLU A 42 -8.90 12.27 10.50
N ASP A 43 -9.56 12.81 9.47
CA ASP A 43 -10.68 12.14 8.79
C ASP A 43 -10.24 10.86 8.05
N ILE A 44 -9.14 10.94 7.28
CA ILE A 44 -8.60 9.77 6.56
C ILE A 44 -8.04 8.74 7.54
N ALA A 45 -7.41 9.18 8.62
CA ALA A 45 -6.96 8.30 9.71
C ALA A 45 -8.13 7.49 10.28
N SER A 46 -9.23 8.17 10.61
CA SER A 46 -10.44 7.52 11.12
C SER A 46 -11.04 6.54 10.12
N GLN A 47 -11.05 6.89 8.82
CA GLN A 47 -11.53 5.98 7.76
C GLN A 47 -10.64 4.72 7.61
N ILE A 48 -9.32 4.87 7.71
CA ILE A 48 -8.37 3.75 7.68
C ILE A 48 -8.53 2.87 8.91
N ASP A 49 -8.63 3.47 10.10
CA ASP A 49 -8.89 2.74 11.34
C ASP A 49 -10.21 1.98 11.25
N ALA A 50 -11.26 2.63 10.74
CA ALA A 50 -12.56 2.00 10.52
C ALA A 50 -12.52 0.81 9.55
N LEU A 51 -11.57 0.78 8.61
CA LEU A 51 -11.33 -0.39 7.74
C LEU A 51 -10.60 -1.53 8.45
N LEU A 52 -9.72 -1.19 9.39
CA LEU A 52 -8.95 -2.11 10.21
C LEU A 52 -9.76 -2.67 11.39
N GLN A 53 -10.83 -1.98 11.80
CA GLN A 53 -11.80 -2.53 12.76
C GLN A 53 -12.46 -3.78 12.17
N ALA A 54 -12.31 -4.90 12.88
CA ALA A 54 -13.04 -6.13 12.62
C ALA A 54 -14.32 -6.11 13.47
N ASP A 55 -15.49 -6.11 12.83
CA ASP A 55 -16.68 -6.62 13.50
C ASP A 55 -16.55 -8.15 13.58
N GLU A 56 -17.12 -8.77 14.62
CA GLU A 56 -16.96 -10.14 15.16
C GLU A 56 -16.68 -11.33 14.20
N SER A 57 -16.74 -11.19 12.88
CA SER A 57 -16.39 -12.24 11.91
C SER A 57 -15.60 -11.79 10.68
N MET A 58 -15.36 -10.49 10.45
CA MET A 58 -14.69 -10.03 9.22
C MET A 58 -14.15 -8.61 9.31
N TYR A 59 -12.91 -8.40 8.86
CA TYR A 59 -12.37 -7.06 8.65
C TYR A 59 -13.19 -6.33 7.59
N ARG A 60 -13.52 -5.05 7.83
CA ARG A 60 -14.17 -4.19 6.83
C ARG A 60 -13.36 -4.06 5.55
N ILE A 61 -12.03 -4.22 5.61
CA ILE A 61 -11.17 -4.29 4.42
C ILE A 61 -11.58 -5.41 3.44
N THR A 62 -12.27 -6.45 3.91
CA THR A 62 -12.78 -7.54 3.06
C THR A 62 -13.92 -7.07 2.16
N LEU A 63 -14.63 -5.98 2.53
CA LEU A 63 -15.64 -5.38 1.65
C LEU A 63 -15.03 -4.77 0.39
N LEU A 64 -13.74 -4.40 0.37
CA LEU A 64 -13.04 -3.95 -0.84
C LEU A 64 -12.85 -5.09 -1.86
N LYS A 65 -12.76 -6.33 -1.38
CA LYS A 65 -12.56 -7.54 -2.22
C LYS A 65 -13.87 -8.25 -2.57
N ARG A 66 -15.01 -7.80 -2.03
CA ARG A 66 -16.29 -8.47 -2.23
C ARG A 66 -16.77 -8.22 -3.67
N GLU A 67 -16.86 -9.29 -4.44
CA GLU A 67 -17.46 -9.26 -5.77
C GLU A 67 -18.98 -9.15 -5.69
N LEU A 68 -19.57 -8.55 -6.73
CA LEU A 68 -21.02 -8.51 -6.91
C LEU A 68 -21.56 -9.92 -7.00
N LYS A 69 -22.65 -10.19 -6.27
CA LYS A 69 -23.32 -11.49 -6.35
C LYS A 69 -24.03 -11.66 -7.69
N ASP A 70 -24.71 -10.61 -8.15
CA ASP A 70 -25.47 -10.55 -9.40
C ASP A 70 -25.53 -9.10 -9.92
N PHE A 71 -25.82 -8.89 -11.21
CA PHE A 71 -25.99 -7.55 -11.83
C PHE A 71 -27.39 -6.96 -11.67
N SER A 72 -28.11 -7.35 -10.61
CA SER A 72 -29.41 -6.79 -10.31
C SER A 72 -29.30 -5.28 -9.99
N TRP A 73 -30.32 -4.51 -10.35
CA TRP A 73 -30.38 -3.06 -10.07
C TRP A 73 -30.07 -2.71 -8.61
N ARG A 74 -30.54 -3.54 -7.67
CA ARG A 74 -30.30 -3.33 -6.24
C ARG A 74 -28.82 -3.52 -5.87
N GLU A 75 -28.20 -4.61 -6.32
CA GLU A 75 -26.79 -4.90 -6.07
C GLU A 75 -25.88 -3.84 -6.71
N LEU A 76 -26.20 -3.38 -7.92
CA LEU A 76 -25.48 -2.28 -8.58
C LEU A 76 -25.59 -0.96 -7.80
N ARG A 77 -26.77 -0.65 -7.26
CA ARG A 77 -26.97 0.56 -6.46
C ARG A 77 -26.18 0.52 -5.15
N GLU A 78 -26.18 -0.63 -4.48
CA GLU A 78 -25.41 -0.85 -3.26
C GLU A 78 -23.89 -0.78 -3.52
N GLU A 79 -23.43 -1.27 -4.67
CA GLU A 79 -22.03 -1.16 -5.10
C GLU A 79 -21.62 0.27 -5.42
N VAL A 80 -22.47 1.03 -6.11
CA VAL A 80 -22.20 2.46 -6.38
C VAL A 80 -22.09 3.24 -5.06
N ALA A 81 -23.02 3.04 -4.13
CA ALA A 81 -22.98 3.69 -2.82
C ALA A 81 -21.70 3.31 -2.03
N ARG A 82 -21.31 2.03 -2.07
CA ARG A 82 -20.08 1.54 -1.46
C ARG A 82 -18.84 2.19 -2.08
N ARG A 83 -18.73 2.23 -3.41
CA ARG A 83 -17.61 2.87 -4.10
C ARG A 83 -17.54 4.37 -3.81
N GLN A 84 -18.69 5.05 -3.72
CA GLN A 84 -18.75 6.45 -3.31
C GLN A 84 -18.21 6.66 -1.88
N SER A 85 -18.53 5.77 -0.94
CA SER A 85 -17.98 5.85 0.42
C SER A 85 -16.46 5.65 0.48
N PHE A 86 -15.87 4.87 -0.44
CA PHE A 86 -14.42 4.66 -0.52
C PHE A 86 -13.70 5.64 -1.44
N ALA A 87 -14.42 6.48 -2.19
CA ALA A 87 -13.82 7.41 -3.14
C ALA A 87 -12.81 8.39 -2.50
N PRO A 88 -13.07 8.98 -1.31
CA PRO A 88 -12.11 9.86 -0.65
C PRO A 88 -10.82 9.12 -0.27
N LEU A 89 -10.96 7.93 0.30
CA LEU A 89 -9.83 7.11 0.69
C LEU A 89 -9.01 6.63 -0.51
N HIS A 90 -9.67 6.27 -1.61
CA HIS A 90 -9.00 5.88 -2.85
C HIS A 90 -8.24 7.05 -3.49
N ALA A 91 -8.84 8.25 -3.52
CA ALA A 91 -8.17 9.45 -4.02
C ALA A 91 -6.92 9.76 -3.19
N PHE A 92 -7.05 9.75 -1.86
CA PHE A 92 -5.91 9.92 -0.95
C PHE A 92 -4.82 8.86 -1.21
N ALA A 93 -5.19 7.58 -1.28
CA ALA A 93 -4.22 6.50 -1.47
C ALA A 93 -3.45 6.64 -2.79
N ARG A 94 -4.14 7.00 -3.88
CA ARG A 94 -3.49 7.23 -5.17
C ARG A 94 -2.49 8.38 -5.10
N ASP A 95 -2.93 9.53 -4.60
CA ASP A 95 -2.10 10.73 -4.55
C ASP A 95 -0.91 10.55 -3.58
N PHE A 96 -1.13 9.84 -2.46
CA PHE A 96 -0.08 9.45 -1.52
C PHE A 96 0.96 8.53 -2.18
N LEU A 97 0.52 7.47 -2.89
CA LEU A 97 1.42 6.52 -3.55
C LEU A 97 2.32 7.20 -4.58
N ASP A 98 1.77 8.13 -5.37
CA ASP A 98 2.55 8.94 -6.31
C ASP A 98 3.65 9.76 -5.59
N THR A 99 3.38 10.20 -4.37
CA THR A 99 4.33 10.97 -3.55
C THR A 99 5.41 10.10 -2.91
N THR A 100 5.13 8.81 -2.68
CA THR A 100 6.07 7.92 -1.99
C THR A 100 7.30 7.53 -2.82
N GLY A 101 7.22 7.61 -4.15
CA GLY A 101 8.31 7.23 -5.07
C GLY A 101 8.66 5.74 -5.04
N ILE A 102 7.79 4.89 -4.47
CA ILE A 102 7.99 3.45 -4.45
C ILE A 102 7.68 2.85 -5.83
N SER A 103 8.40 1.80 -6.20
CA SER A 103 8.11 1.10 -7.44
C SER A 103 6.74 0.42 -7.37
N ALA A 104 5.95 0.54 -8.45
CA ALA A 104 4.70 -0.18 -8.62
C ALA A 104 4.90 -1.69 -8.83
N GLU A 105 6.14 -2.13 -9.04
CA GLU A 105 6.48 -3.53 -9.26
C GLU A 105 6.78 -4.22 -7.92
N SER A 106 5.78 -4.91 -7.37
CA SER A 106 6.02 -5.91 -6.33
C SER A 106 6.68 -7.11 -7.01
N GLY A 107 7.95 -7.39 -6.66
CA GLY A 107 8.69 -8.54 -7.18
C GLY A 107 7.86 -9.82 -7.11
N ARG A 108 7.78 -10.53 -8.24
CA ARG A 108 7.25 -11.89 -8.32
C ARG A 108 8.09 -12.87 -7.51
#